data_AF-A0A7X9E3M0-F1
#
_entry.id   AF-A0A7X9E3M0-F1
#
_cell.length_a   1.000
_cell.length_b   1.000
_cell.length_c   1.000
_cell.angle_alpha   90.00
_cell.angle_beta   90.00
_cell.angle_gamma   90.00
#
_symmetry.space_group_name_H-M   'P 1'
#
loop_
_entity.id
_entity.type
_entity.pdbx_description
1 polymer ?
#
loop_
_entity_poly.entity_id
_entity_poly.type
_entity_poly.pdbx_seq_one_letter_code
_entity_poly.pdbx_strand_id
1 'polypeptide(L)'
;MKGLNEIGILKRIGLKLIMVASITAVVIIGVYSYFNITSQNDVLLSEVERHANQLSETVKNSMRYSMLFNERDQIQETITTIGKDPSIYDVRILNKEGSIIYSQKYEEIGHMLDKKAESCYACHAENKPLEKLSMKDRTRIFK
;
A
#
# COMPACT_ATOMS: atom_id res chain seq x y z
N MET A 1 -51.66 -24.81 9.38
CA MET A 1 -51.18 -25.39 10.66
C MET A 1 -49.69 -25.77 10.60
N LYS A 2 -48.76 -24.83 10.31
CA LYS A 2 -47.30 -25.11 10.29
C LYS A 2 -46.52 -24.45 11.45
N GLY A 3 -47.14 -23.57 12.25
CA GLY A 3 -46.45 -22.82 13.31
C GLY A 3 -46.42 -23.46 14.71
N LEU A 4 -47.21 -24.51 14.98
CA LEU A 4 -47.29 -25.10 16.34
C LEU A 4 -46.18 -26.13 16.63
N ASN A 5 -45.60 -26.77 15.61
CA ASN A 5 -44.52 -27.75 15.80
C ASN A 5 -43.12 -27.12 15.94
N GLU A 6 -42.88 -25.93 15.40
CA GLU A 6 -41.61 -25.21 15.61
C GLU A 6 -41.45 -24.77 17.08
N ILE A 7 -42.53 -24.37 17.74
CA ILE A 7 -42.54 -23.94 19.15
C ILE A 7 -42.24 -25.13 20.09
N GLY A 8 -42.64 -26.35 19.72
CA GLY A 8 -42.36 -27.57 20.49
C GLY A 8 -40.91 -28.06 20.38
N ILE A 9 -40.29 -27.86 19.21
CA ILE A 9 -38.87 -28.18 18.96
C ILE A 9 -37.95 -27.22 19.75
N LEU A 10 -38.30 -25.93 19.82
CA LEU A 10 -37.61 -24.88 20.59
C LEU A 10 -37.69 -25.04 22.12
N LYS A 11 -38.61 -25.88 22.63
CA LYS A 11 -38.76 -26.13 24.08
C LYS A 11 -37.83 -27.23 24.62
N ARG A 12 -37.12 -27.97 23.77
CA ARG A 12 -36.18 -29.02 24.23
C ARG A 12 -34.91 -28.38 24.80
N ILE A 13 -34.56 -28.73 26.04
CA ILE A 13 -33.36 -28.25 26.74
C ILE A 13 -32.08 -28.48 25.92
N GLY A 14 -31.99 -29.62 25.22
CA GLY A 14 -30.87 -29.91 24.33
C GLY A 14 -30.70 -28.90 23.19
N LEU A 15 -31.80 -28.42 22.59
CA LEU A 15 -31.73 -27.43 21.51
C LEU A 15 -31.30 -26.06 22.03
N LYS A 16 -31.73 -25.67 23.23
CA LYS A 16 -31.26 -24.42 23.88
C LYS A 16 -29.76 -24.45 24.17
N LEU A 17 -29.25 -25.57 24.67
CA LEU A 17 -27.81 -25.74 24.93
C LEU A 17 -27.00 -25.68 23.64
N ILE A 18 -27.44 -26.37 22.59
CA ILE A 18 -26.78 -26.33 21.27
C ILE A 18 -26.79 -24.89 20.74
N MET A 19 -27.92 -24.19 20.81
CA MET A 19 -28.04 -22.83 20.29
C MET A 19 -27.12 -21.85 21.04
N VAL A 20 -27.05 -21.92 22.37
CA VAL A 20 -26.13 -21.09 23.17
C VAL A 20 -24.67 -21.43 22.86
N ALA A 21 -24.32 -22.71 22.77
CA ALA A 21 -22.96 -23.14 22.43
C ALA A 21 -22.56 -22.68 21.03
N SER A 22 -23.46 -22.83 20.04
CA SER A 22 -23.23 -22.36 18.67
C SER A 22 -23.06 -20.84 18.59
N ILE A 23 -23.92 -20.06 19.26
CA ILE A 23 -23.78 -18.60 19.31
C ILE A 23 -22.45 -18.22 19.96
N THR A 24 -22.10 -18.85 21.08
CA THR A 24 -20.84 -18.57 21.78
C THR A 24 -19.64 -18.87 20.89
N ALA A 25 -19.65 -20.01 20.19
CA ALA A 25 -18.60 -20.36 19.23
C ALA A 25 -18.50 -19.34 18.09
N VAL A 26 -19.62 -18.94 17.50
CA VAL A 26 -19.65 -17.92 16.43
C VAL A 26 -19.08 -16.59 16.91
N VAL A 27 -19.44 -16.16 18.13
CA VAL A 27 -18.92 -14.91 18.71
C VAL A 27 -17.40 -14.99 18.91
N ILE A 28 -16.90 -16.08 19.51
CA ILE A 28 -15.46 -16.26 19.75
C ILE A 28 -14.69 -16.28 18.43
N ILE A 29 -15.17 -17.05 17.43
CA ILE A 29 -14.55 -17.12 16.11
C ILE A 29 -14.58 -15.75 15.44
N GLY A 30 -15.71 -15.04 15.48
CA GLY A 30 -15.85 -13.72 14.88
C GLY A 30 -14.87 -12.70 15.47
N VAL A 31 -14.76 -12.64 16.79
CA VAL A 31 -13.80 -11.76 17.49
C VAL A 31 -12.36 -12.15 17.15
N TYR A 32 -12.03 -13.44 17.21
CA TYR A 32 -10.69 -13.92 16.89
C TYR A 32 -10.30 -13.62 15.44
N SER A 33 -11.18 -13.91 14.48
CA SER A 33 -10.99 -13.62 13.06
C SER A 33 -10.80 -12.12 12.81
N TYR A 34 -11.58 -11.25 13.46
CA TYR A 34 -11.45 -9.80 13.33
C TYR A 34 -10.04 -9.33 13.72
N PHE A 35 -9.55 -9.72 14.90
CA PHE A 35 -8.20 -9.34 15.34
C PHE A 35 -7.12 -9.96 14.47
N ASN A 36 -7.29 -11.22 14.06
CA ASN A 36 -6.33 -11.93 13.25
C ASN A 36 -6.18 -11.29 11.86
N ILE A 37 -7.29 -10.99 11.18
CA ILE A 37 -7.29 -10.32 9.88
C ILE A 37 -6.66 -8.93 9.96
N THR A 38 -6.99 -8.16 11.00
CA THR A 38 -6.43 -6.81 11.20
C THR A 38 -4.90 -6.88 11.36
N SER A 39 -4.43 -7.78 12.23
CA SER A 39 -2.99 -7.97 12.46
C SER A 39 -2.25 -8.45 11.22
N GLN A 40 -2.82 -9.41 10.47
CA GLN A 40 -2.22 -9.87 9.21
C GLN A 40 -2.15 -8.74 8.19
N ASN A 41 -3.19 -7.92 8.07
CA ASN A 41 -3.20 -6.79 7.15
C ASN A 41 -2.10 -5.78 7.50
N ASP A 42 -1.97 -5.41 8.77
CA ASP A 42 -0.93 -4.47 9.23
C ASP A 42 0.48 -5.01 8.93
N VAL A 43 0.73 -6.30 9.15
CA VAL A 43 2.02 -6.93 8.84
C VAL A 43 2.29 -6.91 7.34
N LEU A 44 1.32 -7.31 6.51
CA LEU A 44 1.47 -7.33 5.05
C LEU A 44 1.71 -5.93 4.49
N LEU A 45 0.97 -4.92 4.96
CA LEU A 45 1.18 -3.53 4.56
C LEU A 45 2.58 -3.06 4.96
N SER A 46 3.03 -3.35 6.18
CA SER A 46 4.38 -2.97 6.63
C SER A 46 5.49 -3.62 5.80
N GLU A 47 5.26 -4.86 5.32
CA GLU A 47 6.20 -5.57 4.47
C GLU A 47 6.25 -4.96 3.06
N VAL A 48 5.10 -4.62 2.49
CA VAL A 48 5.02 -3.90 1.20
C VAL A 48 5.72 -2.53 1.30
N GLU A 49 5.50 -1.77 2.38
CA GLU A 49 6.19 -0.51 2.62
C GLU A 49 7.71 -0.69 2.72
N ARG A 50 8.17 -1.75 3.40
CA ARG A 50 9.60 -2.06 3.52
C ARG A 50 10.19 -2.42 2.17
N HIS A 51 9.53 -3.27 1.40
CA HIS A 51 9.97 -3.67 0.06
C HIS A 51 10.03 -2.47 -0.89
N ALA A 52 9.01 -1.60 -0.90
CA ALA A 52 9.02 -0.39 -1.74
C ALA A 52 10.21 0.54 -1.42
N ASN A 53 10.52 0.71 -0.14
CA ASN A 53 11.69 1.48 0.31
C ASN A 53 13.02 0.83 -0.09
N GLN A 54 13.16 -0.48 0.12
CA GLN A 54 14.37 -1.22 -0.27
C GLN A 54 14.61 -1.20 -1.77
N LEU A 55 13.54 -1.36 -2.57
CA LEU A 55 13.59 -1.24 -4.02
C LEU A 55 14.04 0.17 -4.42
N SER A 56 13.45 1.21 -3.86
CA SER A 56 13.79 2.61 -4.16
C SER A 56 15.27 2.93 -3.87
N GLU A 57 15.79 2.51 -2.71
CA GLU A 57 17.21 2.70 -2.39
C GLU A 57 18.12 1.83 -3.26
N THR A 58 17.68 0.62 -3.65
CA THR A 58 18.44 -0.24 -4.58
C THR A 58 18.56 0.40 -5.96
N VAL A 59 17.46 0.92 -6.51
CA VAL A 59 17.45 1.64 -7.80
C VAL A 59 18.35 2.88 -7.74
N LYS A 60 18.23 3.68 -6.67
CA LYS A 60 19.07 4.86 -6.47
C LYS A 60 20.56 4.51 -6.36
N ASN A 61 20.90 3.43 -5.65
CA ASN A 61 22.28 3.00 -5.49
C ASN A 61 22.86 2.39 -6.76
N SER A 62 22.08 1.59 -7.50
CA SER A 62 22.54 0.98 -8.76
C SER A 62 22.77 2.03 -9.86
N MET A 63 21.94 3.08 -9.89
CA MET A 63 22.04 4.16 -10.87
C MET A 63 23.04 5.26 -10.47
N ARG A 64 23.66 5.18 -9.28
CA ARG A 64 24.52 6.24 -8.74
C ARG A 64 25.61 6.68 -9.72
N TYR A 65 26.28 5.71 -10.36
CA TYR A 65 27.36 6.00 -11.30
C TYR A 65 26.81 6.65 -12.58
N SER A 66 25.79 6.04 -13.20
CA SER A 66 25.12 6.57 -14.39
C SER A 66 24.63 8.01 -14.19
N MET A 67 24.05 8.29 -13.02
CA MET A 67 23.63 9.65 -12.64
C MET A 67 24.81 10.60 -12.46
N LEU A 68 25.90 10.16 -11.82
CA LEU A 68 27.09 10.98 -11.60
C LEU A 68 27.77 11.38 -12.92
N PHE A 69 27.81 10.47 -13.89
CA PHE A 69 28.38 10.72 -15.22
C PHE A 69 27.35 11.25 -16.23
N ASN A 70 26.10 11.50 -15.79
CA ASN A 70 25.01 12.00 -16.62
C ASN A 70 24.79 11.12 -17.89
N GLU A 71 24.85 9.81 -17.72
CA GLU A 71 24.59 8.81 -18.77
C GLU A 71 23.07 8.69 -19.03
N ARG A 72 22.50 9.69 -19.70
CA ARG A 72 21.04 9.85 -19.83
C ARG A 72 20.32 8.66 -20.44
N ASP A 73 20.90 8.07 -21.49
CA ASP A 73 20.28 6.94 -22.20
C ASP A 73 20.23 5.69 -21.30
N GLN A 74 21.32 5.42 -20.56
CA GLN A 74 21.38 4.30 -19.62
C GLN A 74 20.41 4.49 -18.44
N ILE A 75 20.29 5.72 -17.92
CA ILE A 75 19.33 6.05 -16.86
C ILE A 75 17.90 5.77 -17.33
N GLN A 76 17.55 6.26 -18.53
CA GLN A 76 16.23 6.06 -19.11
C GLN A 76 15.95 4.57 -19.39
N GLU A 77 16.89 3.84 -19.98
CA GLU A 77 16.74 2.40 -20.24
C GLU A 77 16.55 1.60 -18.95
N THR A 78 17.29 1.95 -17.89
CA THR A 78 17.16 1.31 -16.57
C THR A 78 15.75 1.52 -16.01
N ILE A 79 15.23 2.75 -16.03
CA ILE A 79 13.88 3.08 -15.54
C ILE A 79 12.79 2.39 -16.37
N THR A 80 12.91 2.43 -17.71
CA THR A 80 11.98 1.71 -18.60
C THR A 80 12.01 0.21 -18.33
N THR A 81 13.18 -0.37 -18.04
CA THR A 81 13.33 -1.82 -17.77
C THR A 81 12.72 -2.20 -16.43
N ILE A 82 12.99 -1.43 -15.36
CA ILE A 82 12.36 -1.65 -14.05
C ILE A 82 10.83 -1.59 -14.19
N GLY A 83 10.33 -0.58 -14.90
CA GLY A 83 8.89 -0.40 -15.09
C GLY A 83 8.18 -1.52 -15.87
N LYS A 84 8.91 -2.35 -16.63
CA LYS A 84 8.30 -3.51 -17.33
C LYS A 84 7.84 -4.62 -16.38
N ASP A 85 8.26 -4.61 -15.11
CA ASP A 85 7.77 -5.56 -14.13
C ASP A 85 6.27 -5.33 -13.87
N PRO A 86 5.40 -6.33 -14.07
CA PRO A 86 3.95 -6.18 -13.86
C PRO A 86 3.57 -5.85 -12.42
N SER A 87 4.48 -6.07 -11.45
CA SER A 87 4.30 -5.72 -10.04
C SER A 87 4.61 -4.25 -9.74
N ILE A 88 5.21 -3.54 -10.69
CA ILE A 88 5.56 -2.12 -10.60
C ILE A 88 4.57 -1.33 -11.46
N TYR A 89 3.71 -0.56 -10.80
CA TYR A 89 2.70 0.23 -11.51
C TYR A 89 3.30 1.39 -12.31
N ASP A 90 4.31 2.07 -11.74
CA ASP A 90 4.97 3.21 -12.35
C ASP A 90 6.32 3.49 -11.67
N VAL A 91 7.25 4.10 -12.41
CA VAL A 91 8.56 4.53 -11.90
C VAL A 91 9.00 5.81 -12.59
N ARG A 92 9.37 6.81 -11.78
CA ARG A 92 9.71 8.16 -12.25
C ARG A 92 10.87 8.73 -11.43
N ILE A 93 11.71 9.51 -12.08
CA ILE A 93 12.74 10.32 -11.42
C ILE A 93 12.36 11.79 -11.60
N LEU A 94 12.41 12.53 -10.49
CA LEU A 94 12.04 13.94 -10.42
C LEU A 94 13.28 14.79 -10.23
N ASN A 95 13.28 15.99 -10.80
CA ASN A 95 14.25 17.01 -10.44
C ASN A 95 13.83 17.72 -9.13
N LYS A 96 14.65 18.68 -8.68
CA LYS A 96 14.40 19.43 -7.44
C LYS A 96 13.18 20.34 -7.50
N GLU A 97 12.76 20.77 -8.69
CA GLU A 97 11.55 21.59 -8.83
C GLU A 97 10.27 20.75 -8.78
N GLY A 98 10.34 19.46 -9.12
CA GLY A 98 9.21 18.53 -9.23
C GLY A 98 8.84 18.15 -10.66
N SER A 99 9.71 18.44 -11.64
CA SER A 99 9.53 18.00 -13.03
C SER A 99 10.02 16.56 -13.21
N ILE A 100 9.27 15.77 -13.97
CA ILE A 100 9.61 14.39 -14.33
C ILE A 100 10.74 14.42 -15.37
N ILE A 101 11.94 13.99 -14.98
CA ILE A 101 13.12 13.98 -15.86
C ILE A 101 13.35 12.61 -16.52
N TYR A 102 12.88 11.54 -15.88
CA TYR A 102 12.86 10.18 -16.43
C TYR A 102 11.57 9.50 -16.00
N SER A 103 10.93 8.75 -16.88
CA SER A 103 9.74 7.95 -16.58
C SER A 103 9.73 6.71 -17.47
N GLN A 104 9.13 5.63 -16.98
CA GLN A 104 8.79 4.49 -17.83
C GLN A 104 7.85 4.91 -18.97
N LYS A 105 6.97 5.88 -18.73
CA LYS A 105 6.06 6.47 -19.72
C LYS A 105 6.70 7.73 -20.28
N TYR A 106 7.27 7.63 -21.48
CA TYR A 106 7.95 8.76 -22.14
C TYR A 106 7.09 10.02 -22.25
N GLU A 107 5.77 9.85 -22.40
CA GLU A 107 4.79 10.95 -22.48
C GLU A 107 4.71 11.79 -21.20
N GLU A 108 5.19 11.30 -20.06
CA GLU A 108 5.18 12.04 -18.80
C GLU A 108 6.44 12.90 -18.61
N ILE A 109 7.48 12.69 -19.42
CA ILE A 109 8.74 13.41 -19.27
C ILE A 109 8.53 14.90 -19.59
N GLY A 110 9.01 15.76 -18.69
CA GLY A 110 8.82 17.21 -18.76
C GLY A 110 7.56 17.71 -18.04
N HIS A 111 6.61 16.84 -17.70
CA HIS A 111 5.46 17.24 -16.90
C HIS A 111 5.87 17.59 -15.46
N MET A 112 5.22 18.62 -14.93
CA MET A 112 5.38 19.04 -13.54
C MET A 112 4.38 18.26 -12.67
N LEU A 113 4.84 17.70 -11.56
CA LEU A 113 3.92 17.13 -10.59
C LEU A 113 3.05 18.21 -9.94
N ASP A 114 1.78 17.86 -9.71
CA ASP A 114 0.93 18.63 -8.83
C ASP A 114 1.41 18.46 -7.39
N LYS A 115 1.96 19.53 -6.80
CA LYS A 115 2.47 19.53 -5.42
C LYS A 115 1.36 19.38 -4.38
N LYS A 116 0.09 19.53 -4.79
CA LYS A 116 -1.10 19.30 -3.97
C LYS A 116 -1.58 17.85 -4.04
N ALA A 117 -1.03 17.04 -4.94
CA ALA A 117 -1.35 15.62 -5.03
C ALA A 117 -0.92 14.85 -3.77
N GLU A 118 -1.60 13.73 -3.51
CA GLU A 118 -1.41 12.88 -2.33
C GLU A 118 0.07 12.48 -2.10
N SER A 119 0.81 12.23 -3.18
CA SER A 119 2.24 11.85 -3.12
C SER A 119 3.17 12.99 -2.72
N CYS A 120 2.78 14.24 -2.94
CA CYS A 120 3.65 15.42 -2.78
C CYS A 120 3.27 16.31 -1.60
N TYR A 121 2.00 16.29 -1.18
CA TYR A 121 1.47 17.19 -0.15
C TYR A 121 2.19 17.09 1.19
N ALA A 122 2.65 15.90 1.58
CA ALA A 122 3.32 15.70 2.86
C ALA A 122 4.65 16.46 3.00
N CYS A 123 5.36 16.68 1.89
CA CYS A 123 6.58 17.49 1.87
C CYS A 123 6.29 18.94 1.46
N HIS A 124 5.34 19.16 0.55
CA HIS A 124 5.09 20.46 -0.08
C HIS A 124 3.86 21.20 0.48
N ALA A 125 3.48 20.91 1.72
CA ALA A 125 2.41 21.64 2.40
C ALA A 125 2.71 23.15 2.42
N GLU A 126 1.74 23.95 2.00
CA GLU A 126 1.87 25.40 1.93
C GLU A 126 2.26 25.97 3.31
N ASN A 127 3.25 26.88 3.33
CA ASN A 127 3.75 27.60 4.51
C ASN A 127 4.56 26.79 5.54
N LYS A 128 5.09 25.61 5.18
CA LYS A 128 6.06 24.90 6.02
C LYS A 128 7.41 24.70 5.31
N PRO A 129 8.55 24.75 6.02
CA PRO A 129 9.85 24.39 5.46
C PRO A 129 9.84 22.94 4.98
N LEU A 130 10.61 22.65 3.93
CA LEU A 130 10.84 21.29 3.48
C LEU A 130 11.59 20.51 4.55
N GLU A 131 10.94 19.51 5.15
CA GLU A 131 11.56 18.61 6.11
C GLU A 131 11.93 17.29 5.44
N LYS A 132 13.08 16.73 5.85
CA LYS A 132 13.49 15.40 5.42
C LYS A 132 12.61 14.37 6.13
N LEU A 133 11.66 13.80 5.39
CA LEU A 133 10.78 12.77 5.91
C LEU A 133 11.55 11.53 6.37
N SER A 134 11.11 10.95 7.48
CA SER A 134 11.56 9.63 7.94
C SER A 134 11.15 8.56 6.91
N MET A 135 11.79 7.40 6.92
CA MET A 135 11.47 6.33 5.94
C MET A 135 9.99 5.92 6.00
N LYS A 136 9.39 5.91 7.20
CA LYS A 136 7.96 5.57 7.38
C LYS A 136 7.04 6.57 6.69
N ASP A 137 7.46 7.82 6.63
CA ASP A 137 6.66 8.90 6.06
C ASP A 137 6.88 9.05 4.54
N ARG A 138 7.66 8.18 3.88
CA ARG A 138 7.90 8.26 2.43
C ARG A 138 6.98 7.39 1.59
N THR A 139 6.29 6.42 2.20
CA THR A 139 5.35 5.53 1.50
C THR A 139 3.91 5.99 1.69
N ARG A 140 3.05 5.79 0.69
CA ARG A 140 1.63 6.15 0.73
C ARG A 140 0.79 5.02 0.13
N ILE A 141 -0.42 4.85 0.65
CA ILE A 141 -1.44 3.96 0.09
C ILE A 141 -2.40 4.83 -0.69
N PHE A 142 -2.32 4.78 -2.01
CA PHE A 142 -3.26 5.47 -2.90
C PHE A 142 -4.63 4.78 -2.85
N LYS A 143 -5.70 5.57 -2.81
CA LYS A 143 -7.09 5.09 -2.78
C LYS A 143 -7.88 5.55 -4.00
#